data_AF-A0AAV4Y8N6-F1
#
_entry.id   AF-A0AAV4Y8N6-F1
#
_cell.length_a   1.000
_cell.length_b   1.000
_cell.length_c   1.000
_cell.angle_alpha   90.00
_cell.angle_beta   90.00
_cell.angle_gamma   90.00
#
_symmetry.space_group_name_H-M   'P 1'
#
loop_
_entity.id
_entity.type
_entity.pdbx_description
1 polymer ?
#
loop_
_entity_poly.entity_id
_entity_poly.type
_entity_poly.pdbx_seq_one_letter_code
_entity_poly.pdbx_strand_id
1 'polypeptide(L)'
;MVFFGSRSRIISWLPVLLYSDHVRRCYRPCITFLHPYSTERRRLPNNWGKKKLERIKLHFMRNMDDPTTQNILQPFRLAVKEQGDLVRELKANGAPELDVKKAVNELKLRKKALEDKELAPPEIGFDRARMEDLLKRRFYFDQSFAIYGGVTGQFDFGPMGCAMKNNILNLWRSHFILEEQMLEVDCTILTPENVLKASGHVDRFADLMVKDLKNGECFRLDHLIKAHLEKLMTEKNVTPQQIAEYEDIIVKLDGYSKDEMNAILRKFDMKSPNTGNDLSDALEFNLMFSTSIGPTGNLKGFLRPETAQGIFVNFKRLLQFNQGRLPFAAAQIGNSFRNEISPRTGLIRVREFTMAEIEHFVDPRYKEHPKFKQVQNLKLTLYSACNQMNGESAFISTIGDAVEKGIVANQTLGYFMARICQFLVTVGVTPEKLRFRQHMSNEMAHYATDCWDAEIKTSYGWVECVGCADRSCYDLTQHTKATGVKLNAEAQLKEAISFDCVHDKYLI
;
A
#
# COMPACT_ATOMS: atom_id res chain seq x y z
N MET A 1 -4.55 38.76 15.67
CA MET A 1 -3.81 37.52 15.34
C MET A 1 -2.74 37.35 16.40
N VAL A 2 -2.98 36.50 17.40
CA VAL A 2 -2.04 36.33 18.54
C VAL A 2 -1.04 35.25 18.15
N PHE A 3 0.19 35.65 17.86
CA PHE A 3 1.31 34.74 17.67
C PHE A 3 1.78 34.22 19.03
N PHE A 4 1.61 32.93 19.30
CA PHE A 4 2.45 32.23 20.28
C PHE A 4 3.71 31.78 19.56
N GLY A 5 4.70 32.67 19.47
CA GLY A 5 6.04 32.30 19.02
C GLY A 5 6.77 31.53 20.12
N SER A 6 7.00 30.24 19.92
CA SER A 6 7.95 29.50 20.76
C SER A 6 9.37 29.83 20.31
N ARG A 7 10.14 30.47 21.19
CA ARG A 7 11.61 30.48 21.07
C ARG A 7 12.09 29.07 21.39
N SER A 8 12.80 28.45 20.45
CA SER A 8 13.45 27.15 20.61
C SER A 8 14.37 27.15 21.84
N ARG A 9 13.91 26.50 22.92
CA ARG A 9 14.77 25.86 23.91
C ARG A 9 14.36 24.40 23.97
N ILE A 10 15.31 23.53 23.66
CA ILE A 10 15.18 22.08 23.78
C ILE A 10 14.89 21.77 25.25
N ILE A 11 13.65 21.35 25.55
CA ILE A 11 13.28 20.77 26.84
C ILE A 11 13.06 19.28 26.58
N SER A 12 14.05 18.47 26.96
CA SER A 12 13.95 17.02 27.04
C SER A 12 12.98 16.66 28.17
N TRP A 13 11.84 16.05 27.84
CA TRP A 13 10.94 15.49 28.84
C TRP A 13 11.37 14.06 29.16
N LEU A 14 12.12 13.90 30.27
CA LEU A 14 12.20 12.65 31.02
C LEU A 14 11.22 12.76 32.20
N PRO A 15 10.36 11.76 32.46
CA PRO A 15 9.50 11.81 33.62
C PRO A 15 10.32 11.46 34.87
N VAL A 16 10.62 12.47 35.68
CA VAL A 16 11.13 12.30 37.05
C VAL A 16 9.92 12.11 37.96
N LEU A 17 9.80 10.90 38.51
CA LEU A 17 8.91 10.58 39.63
C LEU A 17 9.45 11.29 40.89
N LEU A 18 8.71 12.28 41.39
CA LEU A 18 8.91 12.79 42.75
C LEU A 18 7.56 12.83 43.49
N TYR A 19 7.47 11.95 44.47
CA TYR A 19 6.51 11.97 45.57
C TYR A 19 6.80 13.20 46.46
N SER A 20 5.77 13.98 46.80
CA SER A 20 5.77 14.78 48.02
C SER A 20 4.34 15.02 48.47
N ASP A 21 4.05 14.53 49.67
CA ASP A 21 2.86 14.78 50.48
C ASP A 21 2.79 16.24 50.97
N HIS A 22 1.57 16.63 51.38
CA HIS A 22 1.11 17.93 51.94
C HIS A 22 0.69 18.93 50.87
N VAL A 23 -0.60 19.28 50.71
CA VAL A 23 -1.42 19.99 51.69
C VAL A 23 -2.92 19.66 51.51
N ARG A 24 -3.59 19.24 52.59
CA ARG A 24 -5.06 19.25 52.74
C ARG A 24 -5.49 20.59 53.36
N ARG A 25 -6.41 21.33 52.72
CA ARG A 25 -7.68 21.80 53.33
C ARG A 25 -8.46 22.79 52.43
N CYS A 26 -9.74 22.44 52.24
CA CYS A 26 -10.94 23.29 52.15
C CYS A 26 -11.07 24.30 50.99
N TYR A 27 -12.07 24.12 50.11
CA TYR A 27 -13.39 24.77 50.20
C TYR A 27 -14.35 24.27 49.09
N ARG A 28 -15.64 24.12 49.43
CA ARG A 28 -16.77 23.64 48.60
C ARG A 28 -17.23 24.70 47.57
N PRO A 29 -17.87 24.30 46.44
CA PRO A 29 -18.37 25.23 45.43
C PRO A 29 -19.75 25.80 45.79
N CYS A 30 -19.93 27.09 45.51
CA CYS A 30 -21.16 27.86 45.77
C CYS A 30 -22.11 27.77 44.58
N ILE A 31 -23.35 27.35 44.87
CA ILE A 31 -24.52 27.34 43.99
C ILE A 31 -25.21 28.70 44.12
N THR A 32 -25.52 29.37 43.01
CA THR A 32 -26.51 30.47 42.99
C THR A 32 -27.72 30.06 42.16
N PHE A 33 -28.85 30.00 42.86
CA PHE A 33 -30.21 29.85 42.35
C PHE A 33 -30.73 31.19 41.80
N LEU A 34 -31.40 31.14 40.65
CA LEU A 34 -32.48 32.06 40.30
C LEU A 34 -33.69 31.21 39.87
N HIS A 35 -34.84 31.49 40.47
CA HIS A 35 -36.11 30.75 40.35
C HIS A 35 -37.19 31.65 39.66
N PRO A 36 -38.45 31.20 39.49
CA PRO A 36 -39.09 30.71 38.26
C PRO A 36 -40.08 31.70 37.58
N TYR A 37 -40.43 31.44 36.31
CA TYR A 37 -41.80 31.16 35.81
C TYR A 37 -41.83 31.29 34.27
N SER A 38 -41.95 30.16 33.56
CA SER A 38 -43.01 29.91 32.56
C SER A 38 -42.69 28.61 31.84
N THR A 39 -43.60 27.67 32.01
CA THR A 39 -43.64 26.34 31.44
C THR A 39 -43.88 26.37 29.93
N GLU A 40 -42.83 26.15 29.14
CA GLU A 40 -42.95 25.52 27.81
C GLU A 40 -41.59 24.95 27.39
N ARG A 41 -41.26 23.75 27.89
CA ARG A 41 -40.15 22.97 27.32
C ARG A 41 -40.60 22.46 25.95
N ARG A 42 -40.07 23.06 24.88
CA ARG A 42 -39.94 22.35 23.60
C ARG A 42 -39.15 21.07 23.87
N ARG A 43 -39.86 19.93 23.97
CA ARG A 43 -39.24 18.61 23.99
C ARG A 43 -38.50 18.45 22.68
N LEU A 44 -37.18 18.28 22.76
CA LEU A 44 -36.43 17.66 21.67
C LEU A 44 -37.08 16.29 21.39
N PRO A 45 -37.22 15.87 20.12
CA PRO A 45 -37.80 14.56 19.81
C PRO A 45 -37.04 13.44 20.52
N ASN A 46 -37.77 12.55 21.19
CA ASN A 46 -37.28 11.45 22.04
C ASN A 46 -36.45 10.36 21.31
N ASN A 47 -35.97 10.64 20.09
CA ASN A 47 -35.31 9.66 19.22
C ASN A 47 -33.86 10.03 18.88
N TRP A 48 -33.32 11.12 19.43
CA TRP A 48 -31.91 11.47 19.24
C TRP A 48 -31.04 10.72 20.25
N GLY A 49 -30.34 9.68 19.81
CA GLY A 49 -29.38 8.93 20.63
C GLY A 49 -29.77 7.51 21.05
N LYS A 50 -30.91 6.97 20.58
CA LYS A 50 -31.20 5.53 20.67
C LYS A 50 -30.91 4.83 19.35
N LYS A 51 -29.64 4.70 18.99
CA LYS A 51 -29.19 3.61 18.12
C LYS A 51 -28.31 2.69 18.94
N LYS A 52 -28.90 1.53 19.26
CA LYS A 52 -28.23 0.26 19.55
C LYS A 52 -26.96 0.20 18.69
N LEU A 53 -25.81 -0.18 19.25
CA LEU A 53 -24.68 -0.68 18.47
C LEU A 53 -25.20 -1.91 17.69
N GLU A 54 -25.78 -1.67 16.53
CA GLU A 54 -26.13 -2.73 15.61
C GLU A 54 -24.81 -3.32 15.16
N ARG A 55 -24.56 -4.59 15.53
CA ARG A 55 -23.64 -5.44 14.76
C ARG A 55 -24.08 -5.29 13.31
N ILE A 56 -23.27 -4.62 12.50
CA ILE A 56 -23.50 -4.44 11.08
C ILE A 56 -23.66 -5.85 10.50
N LYS A 57 -24.90 -6.26 10.22
CA LYS A 57 -25.15 -7.46 9.43
C LYS A 57 -24.73 -7.09 8.02
N LEU A 58 -23.57 -7.60 7.60
CA LEU A 58 -23.10 -7.52 6.22
C LEU A 58 -24.17 -8.14 5.31
N HIS A 59 -25.02 -7.29 4.72
CA HIS A 59 -25.90 -7.68 3.63
C HIS A 59 -25.04 -7.74 2.38
N PHE A 60 -24.48 -8.92 2.10
CA PHE A 60 -23.89 -9.18 0.79
C PHE A 60 -25.05 -9.28 -0.21
N MET A 61 -25.15 -8.32 -1.15
CA MET A 61 -26.23 -8.28 -2.14
C MET A 61 -25.73 -8.27 -3.59
N ARG A 62 -26.53 -9.01 -4.40
CA ARG A 62 -26.75 -8.98 -5.85
C ARG A 62 -25.62 -9.48 -6.77
N ASN A 63 -25.88 -10.64 -7.38
CA ASN A 63 -25.12 -11.20 -8.51
C ASN A 63 -24.99 -10.18 -9.65
N MET A 64 -23.75 -9.91 -10.07
CA MET A 64 -23.39 -9.15 -11.27
C MET A 64 -23.51 -10.01 -12.54
N ASP A 65 -24.65 -10.65 -12.76
CA ASP A 65 -24.87 -11.51 -13.92
C ASP A 65 -25.99 -10.94 -14.81
N ASP A 66 -25.63 -9.94 -15.62
CA ASP A 66 -26.41 -9.54 -16.78
C ASP A 66 -25.94 -10.35 -18.02
N PRO A 67 -26.81 -11.14 -18.69
CA PRO A 67 -26.44 -12.00 -19.82
C PRO A 67 -25.85 -11.23 -21.02
N THR A 68 -26.31 -10.00 -21.23
CA THR A 68 -25.84 -9.10 -22.30
C THR A 68 -24.39 -8.67 -22.07
N THR A 69 -24.07 -8.32 -20.83
CA THR A 69 -22.71 -7.95 -20.41
C THR A 69 -21.75 -9.14 -20.51
N GLN A 70 -22.19 -10.35 -20.16
CA GLN A 70 -21.36 -11.56 -20.28
C GLN A 70 -20.96 -11.87 -21.73
N ASN A 71 -21.88 -11.73 -22.69
CA ASN A 71 -21.57 -11.97 -24.11
C ASN A 71 -20.55 -10.98 -24.69
N ILE A 72 -20.55 -9.74 -24.21
CA ILE A 72 -19.58 -8.71 -24.62
C ILE A 72 -18.18 -8.99 -24.03
N LEU A 73 -18.13 -9.49 -22.80
CA LEU A 73 -16.88 -9.76 -22.08
C LEU A 73 -16.22 -11.09 -22.46
N GLN A 74 -17.01 -12.08 -22.90
CA GLN A 74 -16.54 -13.43 -23.24
C GLN A 74 -15.33 -13.49 -24.19
N PRO A 75 -15.26 -12.74 -25.31
CA PRO A 75 -14.07 -12.75 -26.17
C PRO A 75 -12.81 -12.22 -25.45
N PHE A 76 -12.95 -11.20 -24.60
CA PHE A 76 -11.85 -10.66 -23.82
C PHE A 76 -11.38 -11.66 -22.75
N ARG A 77 -12.31 -12.36 -22.09
CA ARG A 77 -11.99 -13.41 -21.12
C ARG A 77 -11.22 -14.57 -21.77
N LEU A 78 -11.63 -15.01 -22.96
CA LEU A 78 -10.93 -16.05 -23.71
C LEU A 78 -9.52 -15.62 -24.09
N ALA A 79 -9.35 -14.38 -24.57
CA ALA A 79 -8.04 -13.83 -24.94
C ALA A 79 -7.07 -13.76 -23.74
N VAL A 80 -7.57 -13.44 -22.53
CA VAL A 80 -6.76 -13.48 -21.30
C VAL A 80 -6.40 -14.93 -20.95
N LYS A 81 -7.35 -15.86 -21.05
CA LYS A 81 -7.12 -17.29 -20.78
C LYS A 81 -6.02 -17.87 -21.65
N GLU A 82 -6.14 -17.69 -22.97
CA GLU A 82 -5.16 -18.18 -23.95
C GLU A 82 -3.74 -17.67 -23.62
N GLN A 83 -3.64 -16.39 -23.27
CA GLN A 83 -2.36 -15.81 -22.90
C GLN A 83 -1.83 -16.34 -21.57
N GLY A 84 -2.69 -16.60 -20.59
CA GLY A 84 -2.26 -17.15 -19.31
C GLY A 84 -1.89 -18.63 -19.37
N ASP A 85 -2.47 -19.39 -20.31
CA ASP A 85 -2.05 -20.75 -20.63
C ASP A 85 -0.65 -20.73 -21.27
N LEU A 86 -0.38 -19.79 -22.20
CA LEU A 86 0.95 -19.59 -22.79
C LEU A 86 2.03 -19.28 -21.74
N VAL A 87 1.74 -18.40 -20.76
CA VAL A 87 2.68 -18.11 -19.67
C VAL A 87 3.01 -19.35 -18.84
N ARG A 88 1.99 -20.19 -18.57
CA ARG A 88 2.19 -21.44 -17.83
C ARG A 88 3.05 -22.43 -18.60
N GLU A 89 2.80 -22.57 -19.89
CA GLU A 89 3.59 -23.43 -20.78
C GLU A 89 5.06 -22.98 -20.85
N LEU A 90 5.31 -21.68 -21.06
CA LEU A 90 6.67 -21.13 -21.10
C LEU A 90 7.44 -21.39 -19.80
N LYS A 91 6.77 -21.26 -18.65
CA LYS A 91 7.38 -21.57 -17.35
C LYS A 91 7.63 -23.06 -17.15
N ALA A 92 6.68 -23.91 -17.53
CA ALA A 92 6.83 -25.36 -17.44
C ALA A 92 7.98 -25.89 -18.31
N ASN A 93 8.17 -25.28 -19.48
CA ASN A 93 9.22 -25.65 -20.43
C ASN A 93 10.59 -25.01 -20.11
N GLY A 94 10.71 -24.23 -19.03
CA GLY A 94 11.97 -23.57 -18.67
C GLY A 94 12.44 -22.55 -19.71
N ALA A 95 11.51 -21.88 -20.39
CA ALA A 95 11.81 -20.88 -21.41
C ALA A 95 12.65 -19.71 -20.83
N PRO A 96 13.41 -18.98 -21.67
CA PRO A 96 14.20 -17.84 -21.22
C PRO A 96 13.37 -16.84 -20.41
N GLU A 97 13.95 -16.28 -19.34
CA GLU A 97 13.26 -15.36 -18.44
C GLU A 97 12.65 -14.15 -19.18
N LEU A 98 13.32 -13.71 -20.24
CA LEU A 98 12.85 -12.64 -21.11
C LEU A 98 11.53 -12.99 -21.82
N ASP A 99 11.37 -14.23 -22.29
CA ASP A 99 10.16 -14.67 -23.01
C ASP A 99 8.99 -14.90 -22.05
N VAL A 100 9.28 -15.38 -20.84
CA VAL A 100 8.29 -15.42 -19.75
C VAL A 100 7.83 -14.01 -19.39
N LYS A 101 8.75 -13.05 -19.25
CA LYS A 101 8.40 -11.64 -18.97
C LYS A 101 7.53 -11.03 -20.08
N LYS A 102 7.85 -11.28 -21.35
CA LYS A 102 7.02 -10.86 -22.50
C LYS A 102 5.60 -11.41 -22.39
N ALA A 103 5.45 -12.72 -22.23
CA ALA A 103 4.12 -13.34 -22.19
C ALA A 103 3.27 -12.82 -21.03
N VAL A 104 3.90 -12.53 -19.88
CA VAL A 104 3.20 -11.98 -18.72
C VAL A 104 2.78 -10.52 -18.90
N ASN A 105 3.62 -9.69 -19.52
CA ASN A 105 3.24 -8.30 -19.74
C ASN A 105 2.10 -8.17 -20.77
N GLU A 106 2.06 -9.04 -21.78
CA GLU A 106 0.93 -9.17 -22.70
C GLU A 106 -0.35 -9.59 -21.97
N LEU A 107 -0.24 -10.54 -21.03
CA LEU A 107 -1.35 -10.92 -20.17
C LEU A 107 -1.88 -9.72 -19.35
N LYS A 108 -1.01 -8.88 -18.80
CA LYS A 108 -1.41 -7.67 -18.07
C LYS A 108 -2.20 -6.70 -18.96
N LEU A 109 -1.79 -6.52 -20.22
CA LEU A 109 -2.51 -5.67 -21.16
C LEU A 109 -3.91 -6.19 -21.48
N ARG A 110 -4.03 -7.49 -21.78
CA ARG A 110 -5.33 -8.12 -22.04
C ARG A 110 -6.27 -8.04 -20.83
N LYS A 111 -5.73 -8.20 -19.62
CA LYS A 111 -6.48 -7.98 -18.37
C LYS A 111 -6.97 -6.55 -18.23
N LYS A 112 -6.10 -5.56 -18.48
CA LYS A 112 -6.50 -4.15 -18.44
C LYS A 112 -7.63 -3.86 -19.45
N ALA A 113 -7.53 -4.39 -20.67
CA ALA A 113 -8.59 -4.22 -21.67
C ALA A 113 -9.92 -4.85 -21.24
N LEU A 114 -9.88 -6.02 -20.60
CA LEU A 114 -11.05 -6.65 -19.99
C LEU A 114 -11.63 -5.78 -18.87
N GLU A 115 -10.79 -5.29 -17.95
CA GLU A 115 -11.21 -4.45 -16.82
C GLU A 115 -11.80 -3.10 -17.28
N ASP A 116 -11.19 -2.45 -18.29
CA ASP A 116 -11.69 -1.21 -18.87
C ASP A 116 -13.08 -1.39 -19.50
N LYS A 117 -13.34 -2.56 -20.11
CA LYS A 117 -14.67 -2.93 -20.64
C LYS A 117 -15.66 -3.27 -19.54
N GLU A 118 -15.23 -3.90 -18.44
CA GLU A 118 -16.03 -4.07 -17.22
C GLU A 118 -16.33 -2.72 -16.52
N LEU A 119 -15.62 -1.65 -16.88
CA LEU A 119 -15.78 -0.30 -16.33
C LEU A 119 -16.68 0.63 -17.17
N ALA A 120 -17.05 0.27 -18.40
CA ALA A 120 -17.85 1.13 -19.27
C ALA A 120 -19.31 1.29 -18.73
N PRO A 121 -19.91 2.51 -18.75
CA PRO A 121 -20.95 2.88 -17.79
C PRO A 121 -22.35 2.34 -18.15
N PRO A 122 -23.30 2.25 -17.18
CA PRO A 122 -23.67 3.41 -16.37
C PRO A 122 -23.85 3.10 -14.87
N GLU A 123 -22.88 3.47 -14.03
CA GLU A 123 -23.27 3.99 -12.71
C GLU A 123 -23.81 5.40 -12.95
N ILE A 124 -25.13 5.52 -13.08
CA ILE A 124 -25.83 6.80 -13.02
C ILE A 124 -25.60 7.36 -11.60
N GLY A 125 -24.66 8.29 -11.43
CA GLY A 125 -24.67 9.18 -10.25
C GLY A 125 -23.35 9.68 -9.65
N PHE A 126 -22.17 9.15 -10.00
CA PHE A 126 -20.92 9.65 -9.40
C PHE A 126 -20.20 10.68 -10.28
N ASP A 127 -20.35 11.96 -9.91
CA ASP A 127 -19.62 13.07 -10.54
C ASP A 127 -18.38 13.43 -9.70
N ARG A 128 -17.21 12.98 -10.18
CA ARG A 128 -15.91 13.23 -9.53
C ARG A 128 -15.61 14.73 -9.45
N ALA A 129 -15.87 15.49 -10.51
CA ALA A 129 -15.53 16.92 -10.55
C ALA A 129 -16.34 17.69 -9.50
N ARG A 130 -17.64 17.36 -9.37
CA ARG A 130 -18.51 17.94 -8.35
C ARG A 130 -18.09 17.55 -6.93
N MET A 131 -17.63 16.32 -6.72
CA MET A 131 -17.10 15.89 -5.42
C MET A 131 -15.80 16.62 -5.07
N GLU A 132 -14.85 16.71 -6.00
CA GLU A 132 -13.57 17.40 -5.79
C GLU A 132 -13.77 18.90 -5.51
N ASP A 133 -14.68 19.57 -6.22
CA ASP A 133 -15.08 20.95 -5.92
C ASP A 133 -15.61 21.11 -4.50
N LEU A 134 -16.50 20.20 -4.07
CA LEU A 134 -17.04 20.22 -2.71
C LEU A 134 -15.95 20.02 -1.65
N LEU A 135 -15.04 19.07 -1.86
CA LEU A 135 -13.93 18.78 -0.94
C LEU A 135 -13.00 19.99 -0.79
N LYS A 136 -12.65 20.66 -1.90
CA LYS A 136 -11.85 21.88 -1.91
C LYS A 136 -12.58 23.05 -1.24
N ARG A 137 -13.83 23.33 -1.64
CA ARG A 137 -14.65 24.43 -1.10
C ARG A 137 -14.93 24.29 0.39
N ARG A 138 -15.02 23.07 0.90
CA ARG A 138 -15.20 22.78 2.34
C ARG A 138 -13.90 22.52 3.08
N PHE A 139 -12.76 22.72 2.40
CA PHE A 139 -11.42 22.56 2.92
C PHE A 139 -11.20 21.23 3.65
N TYR A 140 -11.56 20.12 2.99
CA TYR A 140 -11.13 18.79 3.41
C TYR A 140 -9.64 18.63 3.16
N PHE A 141 -9.20 18.91 1.94
CA PHE A 141 -7.80 19.07 1.58
C PHE A 141 -7.68 20.08 0.44
N ASP A 142 -6.50 20.66 0.28
CA ASP A 142 -6.14 21.49 -0.86
C ASP A 142 -4.66 21.31 -1.23
N GLN A 143 -4.25 21.83 -2.39
CA GLN A 143 -2.86 21.73 -2.83
C GLN A 143 -1.92 22.48 -1.87
N SER A 144 -0.87 21.80 -1.41
CA SER A 144 0.11 22.44 -0.53
C SER A 144 0.81 23.59 -1.24
N PHE A 145 1.00 24.70 -0.51
CA PHE A 145 1.63 25.93 -1.03
C PHE A 145 0.89 26.56 -2.22
N ALA A 146 -0.44 26.43 -2.31
CA ALA A 146 -1.24 26.93 -3.44
C ALA A 146 -0.97 28.40 -3.81
N ILE A 147 -0.80 29.30 -2.82
CA ILE A 147 -0.50 30.71 -3.06
C ILE A 147 0.89 30.98 -3.67
N TYR A 148 1.78 29.99 -3.63
CA TYR A 148 3.11 30.00 -4.26
C TYR A 148 3.13 29.25 -5.60
N GLY A 149 1.96 28.90 -6.16
CA GLY A 149 1.82 28.10 -7.38
C GLY A 149 1.62 26.60 -7.14
N GLY A 150 1.70 26.16 -5.88
CA GLY A 150 1.45 24.78 -5.48
C GLY A 150 2.56 23.79 -5.84
N VAL A 151 2.63 22.68 -5.11
CA VAL A 151 3.55 21.57 -5.40
C VAL A 151 2.74 20.32 -5.74
N THR A 152 2.94 19.77 -6.95
CA THR A 152 2.21 18.57 -7.38
C THR A 152 2.57 17.36 -6.51
N GLY A 153 1.53 16.63 -6.08
CA GLY A 153 1.67 15.48 -5.20
C GLY A 153 1.83 15.83 -3.72
N GLN A 154 1.63 17.08 -3.32
CA GLN A 154 1.59 17.50 -1.91
C GLN A 154 0.23 18.15 -1.62
N PHE A 155 -0.38 17.75 -0.51
CA PHE A 155 -1.70 18.22 -0.11
C PHE A 155 -1.76 18.52 1.39
N ASP A 156 -2.38 19.64 1.73
CA ASP A 156 -2.65 20.05 3.10
C ASP A 156 -4.08 19.65 3.46
N PHE A 157 -4.26 18.98 4.60
CA PHE A 157 -5.59 18.66 5.12
C PHE A 157 -6.14 19.84 5.92
N GLY A 158 -7.32 20.34 5.54
CA GLY A 158 -8.02 21.36 6.31
C GLY A 158 -8.76 20.78 7.52
N PRO A 159 -9.54 21.59 8.26
CA PRO A 159 -10.11 21.17 9.56
C PRO A 159 -10.94 19.88 9.49
N MET A 160 -11.78 19.73 8.46
CA MET A 160 -12.63 18.54 8.29
C MET A 160 -11.82 17.32 7.86
N GLY A 161 -10.82 17.52 6.99
CA GLY A 161 -9.92 16.43 6.57
C GLY A 161 -9.05 15.93 7.72
N CYS A 162 -8.53 16.82 8.55
CA CYS A 162 -7.80 16.48 9.77
C CYS A 162 -8.67 15.67 10.74
N ALA A 163 -9.89 16.13 11.01
CA ALA A 163 -10.82 15.39 11.88
C ALA A 163 -11.15 13.99 11.33
N MET A 164 -11.43 13.88 10.03
CA MET A 164 -11.69 12.61 9.36
C MET A 164 -10.48 11.66 9.43
N LYS A 165 -9.29 12.16 9.08
CA LYS A 165 -8.03 11.39 9.13
C LYS A 165 -7.76 10.89 10.55
N ASN A 166 -7.90 11.74 11.56
CA ASN A 166 -7.70 11.34 12.96
C ASN A 166 -8.71 10.28 13.41
N ASN A 167 -9.97 10.38 13.00
CA ASN A 167 -10.98 9.37 13.31
C ASN A 167 -10.65 8.01 12.67
N ILE A 168 -10.19 8.00 11.41
CA ILE A 168 -9.74 6.78 10.72
C ILE A 168 -8.55 6.17 11.43
N LEU A 169 -7.54 6.95 11.80
CA LEU A 169 -6.35 6.46 12.51
C LEU A 169 -6.70 5.91 13.90
N ASN A 170 -7.60 6.57 14.64
CA ASN A 170 -8.04 6.10 15.95
C ASN A 170 -8.87 4.81 15.86
N LEU A 171 -9.70 4.68 14.83
CA LEU A 171 -10.40 3.44 14.53
C LEU A 171 -9.39 2.33 14.16
N TRP A 172 -8.37 2.64 13.36
CA TRP A 172 -7.33 1.68 13.01
C TRP A 172 -6.56 1.18 14.23
N ARG A 173 -6.16 2.08 15.14
CA ARG A 173 -5.55 1.72 16.43
C ARG A 173 -6.45 0.79 17.24
N SER A 174 -7.73 1.12 17.34
CA SER A 174 -8.68 0.32 18.11
C SER A 174 -8.90 -1.06 17.46
N HIS A 175 -8.96 -1.11 16.14
CA HIS A 175 -9.25 -2.32 15.37
C HIS A 175 -8.06 -3.28 15.27
N PHE A 176 -6.84 -2.77 15.14
CA PHE A 176 -5.64 -3.60 14.99
C PHE A 176 -4.79 -3.62 16.26
N ILE A 177 -4.27 -2.46 16.68
CA ILE A 177 -3.31 -2.38 17.78
C ILE A 177 -3.91 -2.86 19.10
N LEU A 178 -5.06 -2.31 19.50
CA LEU A 178 -5.67 -2.64 20.80
C LEU A 178 -6.26 -4.06 20.82
N GLU A 179 -6.92 -4.47 19.74
CA GLU A 179 -7.54 -5.80 19.63
C GLU A 179 -6.50 -6.93 19.62
N GLU A 180 -5.38 -6.76 18.92
CA GLU A 180 -4.30 -7.76 18.83
C GLU A 180 -3.13 -7.51 19.79
N GLN A 181 -3.25 -6.51 20.68
CA GLN A 181 -2.20 -6.13 21.64
C GLN A 181 -0.84 -5.89 20.97
N MET A 182 -0.85 -5.23 19.81
CA MET A 182 0.34 -4.98 19.02
C MET A 182 1.26 -3.97 19.71
N LEU A 183 2.56 -4.11 19.48
CA LEU A 183 3.58 -3.19 19.97
C LEU A 183 3.67 -1.97 19.04
N GLU A 184 2.91 -0.92 19.33
CA GLU A 184 3.02 0.35 18.58
C GLU A 184 4.36 1.03 18.87
N VAL A 185 5.11 1.36 17.81
CA VAL A 185 6.38 2.09 17.89
C VAL A 185 6.35 3.34 17.01
N ASP A 186 7.14 4.35 17.39
CA ASP A 186 7.35 5.55 16.59
C ASP A 186 8.85 5.70 16.27
N CYS A 187 9.19 5.38 15.03
CA CYS A 187 10.56 5.49 14.51
C CYS A 187 10.76 6.77 13.69
N THR A 188 12.00 7.23 13.59
CA THR A 188 12.35 8.44 12.83
C THR A 188 12.04 8.31 11.33
N ILE A 189 11.81 9.45 10.68
CA ILE A 189 11.66 9.55 9.22
C ILE A 189 13.02 9.57 8.52
N LEU A 190 13.98 10.30 9.10
CA LEU A 190 15.34 10.38 8.59
C LEU A 190 16.02 9.03 8.75
N THR A 191 16.46 8.45 7.64
CA THR A 191 17.03 7.12 7.57
C THR A 191 18.41 7.18 6.90
N PRO A 192 19.47 6.71 7.56
CA PRO A 192 20.79 6.61 6.95
C PRO A 192 20.81 5.69 5.72
N GLU A 193 21.64 6.03 4.72
CA GLU A 193 21.72 5.29 3.45
C GLU A 193 22.00 3.79 3.64
N ASN A 194 22.84 3.41 4.60
CA ASN A 194 23.20 2.01 4.84
C ASN A 194 22.00 1.12 5.21
N VAL A 195 20.99 1.65 5.90
CA VAL A 195 19.76 0.92 6.26
C VAL A 195 18.95 0.61 5.00
N LEU A 196 18.79 1.61 4.11
CA LEU A 196 18.03 1.46 2.87
C LEU A 196 18.81 0.71 1.79
N LYS A 197 20.14 0.70 1.88
CA LYS A 197 20.98 -0.17 1.07
C LYS A 197 20.84 -1.62 1.50
N ALA A 198 20.85 -1.89 2.81
CA ALA A 198 20.64 -3.24 3.34
C ALA A 198 19.27 -3.82 2.94
N SER A 199 18.21 -3.02 3.00
CA SER A 199 16.88 -3.47 2.56
C SER A 199 16.72 -3.57 1.03
N GLY A 200 17.71 -3.10 0.25
CA GLY A 200 17.71 -3.13 -1.22
C GLY A 200 16.94 -1.98 -1.87
N HIS A 201 16.46 -0.99 -1.09
CA HIS A 201 15.75 0.17 -1.63
C HIS A 201 16.66 1.04 -2.49
N VAL A 202 17.90 1.29 -2.06
CA VAL A 202 18.84 2.15 -2.81
C VAL A 202 19.10 1.62 -4.22
N ASP A 203 19.23 0.30 -4.37
CA ASP A 203 19.58 -0.33 -5.64
C ASP A 203 18.35 -0.54 -6.56
N ARG A 204 17.12 -0.51 -6.02
CA ARG A 204 15.89 -0.85 -6.76
C ARG A 204 14.88 0.27 -6.90
N PHE A 205 14.97 1.34 -6.11
CA PHE A 205 14.06 2.49 -6.18
C PHE A 205 14.56 3.55 -7.17
N ALA A 206 14.88 3.13 -8.40
CA ALA A 206 15.20 4.03 -9.49
C ALA A 206 14.26 3.80 -10.67
N ASP A 207 13.60 4.87 -11.12
CA ASP A 207 12.84 4.88 -12.36
C ASP A 207 13.65 5.61 -13.44
N LEU A 208 13.39 5.29 -14.71
CA LEU A 208 13.90 6.07 -15.83
C LEU A 208 12.98 7.27 -16.12
N MET A 209 13.56 8.45 -16.28
CA MET A 209 12.85 9.68 -16.58
C MET A 209 13.48 10.46 -17.74
N VAL A 210 12.69 11.31 -18.38
CA VAL A 210 13.13 12.29 -19.37
C VAL A 210 12.64 13.69 -19.00
N LYS A 211 13.33 14.71 -19.50
CA LYS A 211 13.01 16.12 -19.23
C LYS A 211 12.75 16.86 -20.53
N ASP A 212 11.71 17.70 -20.55
CA ASP A 212 11.53 18.70 -21.61
C ASP A 212 12.67 19.73 -21.52
N LEU A 213 13.40 19.91 -22.61
CA LEU A 213 14.61 20.72 -22.65
C LEU A 213 14.36 22.23 -22.50
N LYS A 214 13.11 22.70 -22.69
CA LYS A 214 12.79 24.13 -22.55
C LYS A 214 12.18 24.48 -21.21
N ASN A 215 11.23 23.69 -20.69
CA ASN A 215 10.52 24.02 -19.45
C ASN A 215 10.97 23.17 -18.24
N GLY A 216 11.78 22.12 -18.46
CA GLY A 216 12.27 21.23 -17.40
C GLY A 216 11.22 20.26 -16.85
N GLU A 217 10.03 20.16 -17.46
CA GLU A 217 8.99 19.21 -17.05
C GLU A 217 9.51 17.78 -17.19
N CYS A 218 9.24 16.98 -16.16
CA CYS A 218 9.79 15.64 -16.01
C CYS A 218 8.70 14.59 -16.28
N PHE A 219 9.00 13.61 -17.12
CA PHE A 219 8.09 12.50 -17.44
C PHE A 219 8.76 11.19 -17.08
N ARG A 220 7.99 10.27 -16.50
CA ARG A 220 8.42 8.89 -16.30
C ARG A 220 8.44 8.23 -17.67
N LEU A 221 9.60 7.69 -18.05
CA LEU A 221 9.87 7.32 -19.43
C LEU A 221 8.98 6.17 -19.91
N ASP A 222 8.75 5.19 -19.05
CA ASP A 222 7.90 4.05 -19.35
C ASP A 222 6.45 4.44 -19.67
N HIS A 223 5.87 5.31 -18.85
CA HIS A 223 4.54 5.85 -19.02
C HIS A 223 4.43 6.73 -20.26
N LEU A 224 5.49 7.50 -20.56
CA LEU A 224 5.53 8.36 -21.73
C LEU A 224 5.52 7.54 -23.03
N ILE A 225 6.38 6.51 -23.11
CA ILE A 225 6.43 5.58 -24.25
C ILE A 225 5.08 4.89 -24.40
N LYS A 226 4.54 4.34 -23.31
CA LYS A 226 3.25 3.66 -23.33
C LYS A 226 2.12 4.56 -23.85
N ALA A 227 1.97 5.76 -23.29
CA ALA A 227 0.90 6.67 -23.69
C ALA A 227 1.05 7.14 -25.16
N HIS A 228 2.28 7.33 -25.64
CA HIS A 228 2.53 7.70 -27.03
C HIS A 228 2.16 6.58 -27.99
N LEU A 229 2.59 5.34 -27.70
CA LEU A 229 2.26 4.17 -28.50
C LEU A 229 0.75 3.86 -28.48
N GLU A 230 0.10 3.95 -27.33
CA GLU A 230 -1.37 3.84 -27.21
C GLU A 230 -2.09 4.87 -28.09
N LYS A 231 -1.58 6.11 -28.15
CA LYS A 231 -2.13 7.14 -29.03
C LYS A 231 -1.92 6.78 -30.51
N LEU A 232 -0.71 6.38 -30.91
CA LEU A 232 -0.42 5.99 -32.29
C LEU A 232 -1.34 4.85 -32.75
N MET A 233 -1.60 3.84 -31.90
CA MET A 233 -2.50 2.73 -32.23
C MET A 233 -3.94 3.17 -32.56
N THR A 234 -4.37 4.35 -32.10
CA THR A 234 -5.71 4.89 -32.40
C THR A 234 -5.78 5.71 -33.68
N GLU A 235 -4.64 5.98 -34.34
CA GLU A 235 -4.59 6.77 -35.56
C GLU A 235 -5.00 5.95 -36.80
N LYS A 236 -5.69 6.59 -37.75
CA LYS A 236 -6.33 5.92 -38.90
C LYS A 236 -5.36 5.28 -39.91
N ASN A 237 -4.06 5.60 -39.82
CA ASN A 237 -3.05 5.25 -40.83
C ASN A 237 -2.09 4.13 -40.37
N VAL A 238 -2.40 3.43 -39.29
CA VAL A 238 -1.52 2.41 -38.72
C VAL A 238 -1.89 1.02 -39.24
N THR A 239 -0.89 0.28 -39.71
CA THR A 239 -1.08 -1.11 -40.19
C THR A 239 -1.21 -2.09 -39.02
N PRO A 240 -1.92 -3.23 -39.18
CA PRO A 240 -1.98 -4.26 -38.14
C PRO A 240 -0.61 -4.75 -37.66
N GLN A 241 0.40 -4.74 -38.53
CA GLN A 241 1.78 -5.09 -38.20
C GLN A 241 2.45 -4.07 -37.27
N GLN A 242 2.20 -2.78 -37.49
CA GLN A 242 2.68 -1.72 -36.60
C GLN A 242 1.96 -1.74 -35.25
N ILE A 243 0.66 -2.05 -35.22
CA ILE A 243 -0.08 -2.22 -33.96
C ILE A 243 0.56 -3.35 -33.14
N ALA A 244 0.82 -4.52 -33.75
CA ALA A 244 1.48 -5.63 -33.08
C ALA A 244 2.89 -5.27 -32.59
N GLU A 245 3.65 -4.47 -33.35
CA GLU A 245 4.96 -3.97 -32.92
C GLU A 245 4.84 -3.03 -31.71
N TYR A 246 3.86 -2.13 -31.70
CA TYR A 246 3.64 -1.19 -30.61
C TYR A 246 3.19 -1.91 -29.34
N GLU A 247 2.28 -2.88 -29.47
CA GLU A 247 1.88 -3.77 -28.38
C GLU A 247 3.09 -4.52 -27.82
N ASP A 248 3.92 -5.12 -28.68
CA ASP A 248 5.14 -5.82 -28.27
C ASP A 248 6.13 -4.92 -27.51
N ILE A 249 6.28 -3.66 -27.92
CA ILE A 249 7.11 -2.67 -27.21
C ILE A 249 6.50 -2.31 -25.85
N ILE A 250 5.18 -2.07 -25.77
CA ILE A 250 4.48 -1.78 -24.50
C ILE A 250 4.60 -2.95 -23.52
N VAL A 251 4.56 -4.18 -24.05
CA VAL A 251 4.75 -5.40 -23.28
C VAL A 251 6.17 -5.50 -22.74
N LYS A 252 7.20 -5.17 -23.52
CA LYS A 252 8.60 -5.31 -23.09
C LYS A 252 9.12 -4.17 -22.22
N LEU A 253 8.30 -3.15 -22.01
CA LEU A 253 8.72 -1.87 -21.48
C LEU A 253 9.33 -1.95 -20.08
N ASP A 254 8.77 -2.76 -19.17
CA ASP A 254 9.32 -2.99 -17.82
C ASP A 254 10.71 -3.68 -17.82
N GLY A 255 11.11 -4.30 -18.94
CA GLY A 255 12.36 -5.04 -19.08
C GLY A 255 13.45 -4.30 -19.85
N TYR A 256 13.16 -3.14 -20.44
CA TYR A 256 14.15 -2.42 -21.22
C TYR A 256 15.18 -1.70 -20.35
N SER A 257 16.42 -1.78 -20.78
CA SER A 257 17.52 -0.96 -20.29
C SER A 257 17.34 0.51 -20.68
N LYS A 258 18.10 1.37 -20.01
CA LYS A 258 18.19 2.81 -20.32
C LYS A 258 18.45 3.07 -21.81
N ASP A 259 19.37 2.32 -22.42
CA ASP A 259 19.78 2.52 -23.80
C ASP A 259 18.71 2.07 -24.80
N GLU A 260 18.01 0.97 -24.50
CA GLU A 260 16.88 0.49 -25.30
C GLU A 260 15.70 1.49 -25.27
N MET A 261 15.37 2.03 -24.10
CA MET A 261 14.34 3.07 -24.00
C MET A 261 14.73 4.36 -24.73
N ASN A 262 16.01 4.74 -24.71
CA ASN A 262 16.52 5.85 -25.50
C ASN A 262 16.43 5.59 -27.01
N ALA A 263 16.69 4.36 -27.45
CA ALA A 263 16.53 3.98 -28.85
C ALA A 263 15.06 4.11 -29.30
N ILE A 264 14.11 3.74 -28.42
CA ILE A 264 12.67 3.89 -28.68
C ILE A 264 12.27 5.36 -28.78
N LEU A 265 12.71 6.22 -27.84
CA LEU A 265 12.46 7.67 -27.91
C LEU A 265 12.88 8.26 -29.26
N ARG A 266 14.08 7.89 -29.73
CA ARG A 266 14.64 8.38 -31.00
C ARG A 266 13.92 7.78 -32.21
N LYS A 267 13.58 6.49 -32.16
CA LYS A 267 12.86 5.79 -33.24
C LYS A 267 11.51 6.43 -33.54
N PHE A 268 10.79 6.86 -32.50
CA PHE A 268 9.46 7.46 -32.63
C PHE A 268 9.46 8.98 -32.59
N ASP A 269 10.63 9.64 -32.64
CA ASP A 269 10.80 11.10 -32.50
C ASP A 269 9.91 11.70 -31.39
N MET A 270 9.94 11.06 -30.22
CA MET A 270 9.02 11.37 -29.15
C MET A 270 9.29 12.75 -28.55
N LYS A 271 8.23 13.54 -28.42
CA LYS A 271 8.26 14.90 -27.86
C LYS A 271 7.42 15.01 -26.59
N SER A 272 7.64 16.08 -25.85
CA SER A 272 6.84 16.42 -24.67
C SER A 272 5.34 16.47 -25.03
N PRO A 273 4.45 15.71 -24.36
CA PRO A 273 3.04 15.64 -24.71
C PRO A 273 2.29 16.97 -24.58
N ASN A 274 2.76 17.85 -23.70
CA ASN A 274 2.10 19.11 -23.38
C ASN A 274 2.55 20.26 -24.27
N THR A 275 3.82 20.28 -24.66
CA THR A 275 4.46 21.43 -25.31
C THR A 275 4.98 21.13 -26.72
N GLY A 276 5.14 19.84 -27.07
CA GLY A 276 5.77 19.42 -28.31
C GLY A 276 7.27 19.71 -28.38
N ASN A 277 7.93 20.03 -27.26
CA ASN A 277 9.37 20.26 -27.21
C ASN A 277 10.17 18.95 -27.21
N ASP A 278 11.44 19.05 -27.58
CA ASP A 278 12.39 17.94 -27.53
C ASP A 278 12.68 17.52 -26.08
N LEU A 279 12.90 16.22 -25.91
CA LEU A 279 13.15 15.59 -24.62
C LEU A 279 14.65 15.28 -24.46
N SER A 280 15.13 15.28 -23.22
CA SER A 280 16.46 14.79 -22.88
C SER A 280 16.58 13.29 -23.08
N ASP A 281 17.81 12.78 -23.13
CA ASP A 281 18.05 11.35 -22.93
C ASP A 281 17.52 10.89 -21.56
N ALA A 282 17.23 9.59 -21.44
CA ALA A 282 16.80 8.93 -20.23
C ALA A 282 17.83 9.13 -19.10
N LEU A 283 17.33 9.44 -17.91
CA LEU A 283 18.10 9.58 -16.69
C LEU A 283 17.53 8.64 -15.63
N GLU A 284 18.41 8.03 -14.84
CA GLU A 284 17.97 7.31 -13.64
C GLU A 284 17.59 8.32 -12.56
N PHE A 285 16.43 8.09 -11.94
CA PHE A 285 15.89 8.95 -10.93
C PHE A 285 15.51 8.15 -9.69
N ASN A 286 16.17 8.46 -8.58
CA ASN A 286 15.89 7.83 -7.31
C ASN A 286 14.53 8.34 -6.77
N LEU A 287 13.62 7.40 -6.52
CA LEU A 287 12.30 7.67 -5.98
C LEU A 287 12.33 7.97 -4.46
N MET A 288 13.48 7.97 -3.81
CA MET A 288 13.62 8.38 -2.42
C MET A 288 14.13 9.82 -2.34
N PHE A 289 13.56 10.60 -1.42
CA PHE A 289 14.06 11.94 -1.13
C PHE A 289 15.38 11.85 -0.37
N SER A 290 16.49 12.18 -1.03
CA SER A 290 17.80 12.22 -0.41
C SER A 290 18.01 13.48 0.43
N THR A 291 18.79 13.37 1.49
CA THR A 291 19.20 14.47 2.36
C THR A 291 20.57 14.19 2.97
N SER A 292 21.14 15.17 3.66
CA SER A 292 22.37 15.05 4.41
C SER A 292 22.09 15.14 5.91
N ILE A 293 22.60 14.18 6.68
CA ILE A 293 22.46 14.14 8.14
C ILE A 293 23.70 14.76 8.77
N GLY A 294 23.48 15.81 9.57
CA GLY A 294 24.55 16.54 10.25
C GLY A 294 25.16 17.67 9.40
N PRO A 295 25.87 18.61 10.05
CA PRO A 295 26.31 19.85 9.42
C PRO A 295 27.43 19.67 8.40
N THR A 296 28.19 18.56 8.48
CA THR A 296 29.32 18.29 7.59
C THR A 296 28.90 17.72 6.24
N GLY A 297 27.65 17.25 6.10
CA GLY A 297 27.18 16.61 4.88
C GLY A 297 27.70 15.18 4.66
N ASN A 298 28.55 14.66 5.56
CA ASN A 298 29.23 13.38 5.36
C ASN A 298 28.32 12.15 5.47
N LEU A 299 27.21 12.25 6.22
CA LEU A 299 26.28 11.15 6.39
C LEU A 299 25.08 11.33 5.45
N LYS A 300 25.11 10.64 4.31
CA LYS A 300 23.98 10.60 3.38
C LYS A 300 22.81 9.85 4.00
N GLY A 301 21.62 10.43 3.86
CA GLY A 301 20.38 9.85 4.34
C GLY A 301 19.24 10.07 3.35
N PHE A 302 18.10 9.51 3.68
CA PHE A 302 16.87 9.65 2.92
C PHE A 302 15.69 9.86 3.87
N LEU A 303 14.61 10.41 3.35
CA LEU A 303 13.30 10.25 3.98
C LEU A 303 12.81 8.83 3.69
N ARG A 304 12.32 8.13 4.71
CA ARG A 304 11.89 6.73 4.56
C ARG A 304 10.78 6.56 3.50
N PRO A 305 10.87 5.54 2.63
CA PRO A 305 9.81 5.22 1.66
C PRO A 305 8.69 4.35 2.23
N GLU A 306 8.93 3.73 3.39
CA GLU A 306 8.00 2.91 4.17
C GLU A 306 8.32 3.02 5.68
N THR A 307 7.42 2.57 6.56
CA THR A 307 7.63 2.58 8.02
C THR A 307 8.20 1.26 8.57
N ALA A 308 8.04 0.15 7.85
CA ALA A 308 8.46 -1.20 8.21
C ALA A 308 9.94 -1.31 8.67
N GLN A 309 10.85 -0.59 7.99
CA GLN A 309 12.29 -0.63 8.32
C GLN A 309 12.59 -0.24 9.77
N GLY A 310 11.81 0.70 10.35
CA GLY A 310 11.94 1.09 11.75
C GLY A 310 11.63 -0.04 12.72
N ILE A 311 10.66 -0.89 12.36
CA ILE A 311 10.28 -2.07 13.13
C ILE A 311 11.37 -3.14 13.04
N PHE A 312 11.88 -3.43 11.83
CA PHE A 312 12.90 -4.47 11.62
C PHE A 312 14.19 -4.19 12.38
N VAL A 313 14.70 -2.96 12.34
CA VAL A 313 15.94 -2.60 13.07
C VAL A 313 15.77 -2.67 14.59
N ASN A 314 14.52 -2.57 15.08
CA ASN A 314 14.18 -2.70 16.50
C ASN A 314 13.69 -4.09 16.91
N PHE A 315 13.74 -5.08 16.00
CA PHE A 315 13.22 -6.44 16.21
C PHE A 315 13.68 -7.05 17.54
N LYS A 316 14.98 -6.97 17.87
CA LYS A 316 15.53 -7.54 19.11
C LYS A 316 14.89 -6.94 20.37
N ARG A 317 14.64 -5.63 20.39
CA ARG A 317 14.00 -4.95 21.53
C ARG A 317 12.52 -5.31 21.63
N LEU A 318 11.84 -5.38 20.50
CA LEU A 318 10.42 -5.78 20.42
C LEU A 318 10.22 -7.22 20.88
N LEU A 319 11.08 -8.13 20.40
CA LEU A 319 11.07 -9.53 20.82
C LEU A 319 11.38 -9.65 22.33
N GLN A 320 12.34 -8.88 22.86
CA GLN A 320 12.63 -8.84 24.30
C GLN A 320 11.43 -8.34 25.11
N PHE A 321 10.73 -7.31 24.63
CA PHE A 321 9.50 -6.82 25.26
C PHE A 321 8.42 -7.92 25.30
N ASN A 322 8.33 -8.72 24.25
CA ASN A 322 7.49 -9.93 24.21
C ASN A 322 8.13 -11.17 24.85
N GLN A 323 9.12 -10.99 25.73
CA GLN A 323 9.76 -12.07 26.51
C GLN A 323 10.37 -13.20 25.65
N GLY A 324 10.83 -12.87 24.44
CA GLY A 324 11.43 -13.85 23.52
C GLY A 324 10.42 -14.75 22.79
N ARG A 325 9.11 -14.53 22.96
CA ARG A 325 8.07 -15.43 22.42
C ARG A 325 7.58 -14.98 21.05
N LEU A 326 7.25 -15.96 20.21
CA LEU A 326 6.50 -15.79 18.97
C LEU A 326 5.13 -16.49 19.09
N PRO A 327 4.10 -16.05 18.35
CA PRO A 327 4.11 -14.85 17.50
C PRO A 327 4.00 -13.55 18.31
N PHE A 328 4.39 -12.43 17.69
CA PHE A 328 4.05 -11.09 18.14
C PHE A 328 3.92 -10.14 16.95
N ALA A 329 3.19 -9.05 17.12
CA ALA A 329 3.07 -8.01 16.10
C ALA A 329 3.57 -6.67 16.63
N ALA A 330 4.24 -5.92 15.77
CA ALA A 330 4.56 -4.53 15.98
C ALA A 330 3.88 -3.69 14.89
N ALA A 331 3.51 -2.47 15.24
CA ALA A 331 2.80 -1.58 14.34
C ALA A 331 3.43 -0.18 14.36
N GLN A 332 3.33 0.54 13.25
CA GLN A 332 3.76 1.93 13.17
C GLN A 332 2.79 2.74 12.32
N ILE A 333 2.42 3.91 12.82
CA ILE A 333 1.64 4.91 12.09
C ILE A 333 2.52 6.13 11.88
N GLY A 334 2.75 6.54 10.65
CA GLY A 334 3.54 7.73 10.37
C GLY A 334 3.64 8.06 8.89
N ASN A 335 4.30 9.17 8.58
CA ASN A 335 4.48 9.59 7.19
C ASN A 335 5.61 8.78 6.52
N SER A 336 5.43 8.56 5.22
CA SER A 336 6.39 7.98 4.29
C SER A 336 6.45 8.86 3.03
N PHE A 337 7.58 8.79 2.33
CA PHE A 337 7.90 9.71 1.27
C PHE A 337 8.34 8.96 0.02
N ARG A 338 7.71 9.27 -1.11
CA ARG A 338 8.07 8.72 -2.42
C ARG A 338 8.17 9.87 -3.40
N ASN A 339 9.35 10.11 -3.95
CA ASN A 339 9.63 11.16 -4.92
C ASN A 339 9.04 10.78 -6.28
N GLU A 340 7.72 10.73 -6.36
CA GLU A 340 7.00 10.37 -7.57
C GLU A 340 7.32 11.35 -8.71
N ILE A 341 7.66 10.81 -9.88
CA ILE A 341 8.08 11.61 -11.05
C ILE A 341 6.95 12.51 -11.53
N SER A 342 5.73 11.98 -11.64
CA SER A 342 4.56 12.73 -12.12
C SER A 342 3.26 12.31 -11.40
N PRO A 343 3.01 12.82 -10.18
CA PRO A 343 1.77 12.56 -9.44
C PRO A 343 0.58 13.30 -10.07
N ARG A 344 -0.40 12.59 -10.65
CA ARG A 344 -1.54 13.21 -11.38
C ARG A 344 -2.94 12.79 -10.89
N THR A 345 -3.04 11.88 -9.94
CA THR A 345 -4.32 11.24 -9.53
C THR A 345 -4.80 11.68 -8.14
N GLY A 346 -4.66 12.97 -7.82
CA GLY A 346 -5.07 13.53 -6.53
C GLY A 346 -4.36 12.84 -5.35
N LEU A 347 -5.13 12.42 -4.34
CA LEU A 347 -4.60 11.73 -3.15
C LEU A 347 -4.16 10.27 -3.39
N ILE A 348 -4.44 9.69 -4.57
CA ILE A 348 -4.06 8.29 -4.88
C ILE A 348 -2.55 8.17 -5.10
N ARG A 349 -1.91 9.20 -5.67
CA ARG A 349 -0.47 9.20 -5.95
C ARG A 349 0.14 10.51 -5.51
N VAL A 350 0.74 10.49 -4.32
CA VAL A 350 1.30 11.66 -3.63
C VAL A 350 2.76 11.39 -3.22
N ARG A 351 3.49 12.46 -2.91
CA ARG A 351 4.90 12.38 -2.52
C ARG A 351 5.12 12.20 -1.03
N GLU A 352 4.14 12.60 -0.23
CA GLU A 352 4.11 12.42 1.22
C GLU A 352 2.72 11.91 1.60
N PHE A 353 2.68 10.82 2.36
CA PHE A 353 1.44 10.23 2.83
C PHE A 353 1.63 9.49 4.15
N THR A 354 0.56 9.41 4.93
CA THR A 354 0.55 8.65 6.19
C THR A 354 0.23 7.20 5.89
N MET A 355 1.06 6.29 6.40
CA MET A 355 0.86 4.86 6.35
C MET A 355 0.64 4.32 7.76
N ALA A 356 -0.04 3.18 7.83
CA ALA A 356 -0.20 2.40 9.04
C ALA A 356 0.17 0.95 8.70
N GLU A 357 1.36 0.53 9.14
CA GLU A 357 1.92 -0.78 8.82
C GLU A 357 1.98 -1.67 10.06
N ILE A 358 1.84 -2.97 9.83
CA ILE A 358 1.90 -4.01 10.86
C ILE A 358 2.88 -5.06 10.38
N GLU A 359 3.89 -5.34 11.19
CA GLU A 359 4.80 -6.47 11.01
C GLU A 359 4.44 -7.55 12.02
N HIS A 360 3.83 -8.64 11.53
CA HIS A 360 3.46 -9.79 12.34
C HIS A 360 4.54 -10.88 12.23
N PHE A 361 5.33 -11.05 13.28
CA PHE A 361 6.39 -12.04 13.35
C PHE A 361 5.83 -13.36 13.88
N VAL A 362 5.98 -14.43 13.09
CA VAL A 362 5.48 -15.77 13.40
C VAL A 362 6.53 -16.82 13.06
N ASP A 363 6.50 -17.96 13.75
CA ASP A 363 7.35 -19.10 13.40
C ASP A 363 6.94 -19.63 12.02
N PRO A 364 7.86 -19.75 11.04
CA PRO A 364 7.53 -20.21 9.70
C PRO A 364 6.96 -21.63 9.66
N ARG A 365 7.18 -22.45 10.69
CA ARG A 365 6.63 -23.80 10.83
C ARG A 365 5.17 -23.80 11.30
N TYR A 366 4.71 -22.72 11.93
CA TYR A 366 3.41 -22.61 12.59
C TYR A 366 2.71 -21.31 12.22
N LYS A 367 2.16 -21.22 11.01
CA LYS A 367 1.43 -20.04 10.50
C LYS A 367 -0.09 -20.08 10.77
N GLU A 368 -0.51 -20.80 11.80
CA GLU A 368 -1.89 -20.79 12.31
C GLU A 368 -2.16 -19.51 13.12
N HIS A 369 -3.40 -19.01 13.10
CA HIS A 369 -3.76 -17.83 13.89
C HIS A 369 -4.83 -18.18 14.94
N PRO A 370 -4.58 -17.95 16.25
CA PRO A 370 -5.50 -18.36 17.32
C PRO A 370 -6.93 -17.83 17.16
N LYS A 371 -7.07 -16.62 16.60
CA LYS A 371 -8.37 -15.97 16.37
C LYS A 371 -8.99 -16.26 14.99
N PHE A 372 -8.38 -17.07 14.13
CA PHE A 372 -8.88 -17.33 12.77
C PHE A 372 -10.33 -17.86 12.75
N LYS A 373 -10.67 -18.74 13.69
CA LYS A 373 -12.03 -19.28 13.84
C LYS A 373 -13.11 -18.21 13.99
N GLN A 374 -12.77 -17.02 14.50
CA GLN A 374 -13.72 -15.91 14.68
C GLN A 374 -14.09 -15.25 13.35
N VAL A 375 -13.22 -15.35 12.34
CA VAL A 375 -13.38 -14.69 11.05
C VAL A 375 -13.56 -15.66 9.88
N GLN A 376 -13.37 -16.97 10.08
CA GLN A 376 -13.42 -18.00 9.02
C GLN A 376 -14.69 -17.96 8.14
N ASN A 377 -15.82 -17.54 8.70
CA ASN A 377 -17.09 -17.47 7.98
C ASN A 377 -17.31 -16.15 7.21
N LEU A 378 -16.37 -15.21 7.32
CA LEU A 378 -16.43 -13.94 6.60
C LEU A 378 -16.24 -14.18 5.10
N LYS A 379 -17.17 -13.68 4.30
CA LYS A 379 -17.09 -13.73 2.84
C LYS A 379 -16.24 -12.57 2.33
N LEU A 380 -15.31 -12.88 1.44
CA LEU A 380 -14.51 -11.90 0.72
C LEU A 380 -14.62 -12.14 -0.78
N THR A 381 -14.53 -11.05 -1.54
CA THR A 381 -14.35 -11.10 -3.00
C THR A 381 -12.87 -11.30 -3.28
N LEU A 382 -12.49 -12.48 -3.77
CA LEU A 382 -11.12 -12.87 -4.05
C LEU A 382 -10.85 -12.89 -5.55
N TYR A 383 -9.72 -12.31 -5.95
CA TYR A 383 -9.22 -12.36 -7.32
C TYR A 383 -7.85 -13.05 -7.32
N SER A 384 -7.88 -14.39 -7.34
CA SER A 384 -6.69 -15.23 -7.25
C SER A 384 -5.75 -15.02 -8.44
N ALA A 385 -4.48 -15.41 -8.28
CA ALA A 385 -3.51 -15.38 -9.36
C ALA A 385 -3.99 -16.28 -10.51
N CYS A 386 -4.54 -17.47 -10.22
CA CYS A 386 -5.06 -18.38 -11.25
C CYS A 386 -6.20 -17.76 -12.06
N ASN A 387 -7.18 -17.10 -11.42
CA ASN A 387 -8.28 -16.46 -12.13
C ASN A 387 -7.78 -15.30 -13.01
N GLN A 388 -6.79 -14.55 -12.51
CA GLN A 388 -6.11 -13.52 -13.29
C GLN A 388 -5.44 -14.08 -14.55
N MET A 389 -4.78 -15.23 -14.44
CA MET A 389 -4.19 -15.93 -15.58
C MET A 389 -5.26 -16.49 -16.52
N ASN A 390 -6.41 -16.94 -15.99
CA ASN A 390 -7.48 -17.56 -16.78
C ASN A 390 -8.44 -16.56 -17.43
N GLY A 391 -8.31 -15.26 -17.18
CA GLY A 391 -9.33 -14.28 -17.62
C GLY A 391 -10.66 -14.42 -16.90
N GLU A 392 -10.68 -15.11 -15.77
CA GLU A 392 -11.86 -15.32 -14.96
C GLU A 392 -12.05 -14.12 -14.03
N SER A 393 -13.31 -13.82 -13.70
CA SER A 393 -13.61 -12.75 -12.75
C SER A 393 -13.25 -13.15 -11.31
N ALA A 394 -13.22 -12.15 -10.44
CA ALA A 394 -13.17 -12.37 -9.00
C ALA A 394 -14.39 -13.19 -8.53
N PHE A 395 -14.22 -13.98 -7.48
CA PHE A 395 -15.25 -14.85 -6.92
C PHE A 395 -15.41 -14.60 -5.42
N ILE A 396 -16.58 -14.95 -4.88
CA ILE A 396 -16.85 -14.81 -3.46
C ILE A 396 -16.57 -16.15 -2.77
N SER A 397 -15.76 -16.14 -1.72
CA SER A 397 -15.51 -17.30 -0.88
C SER A 397 -15.46 -16.90 0.59
N THR A 398 -15.74 -17.83 1.50
CA THR A 398 -15.42 -17.62 2.92
C THR A 398 -13.90 -17.69 3.07
N ILE A 399 -13.33 -16.93 4.01
CA ILE A 399 -11.88 -17.02 4.22
C ILE A 399 -11.46 -18.40 4.74
N GLY A 400 -12.34 -19.09 5.48
CA GLY A 400 -12.14 -20.47 5.92
C GLY A 400 -11.96 -21.42 4.75
N ASP A 401 -12.90 -21.42 3.80
CA ASP A 401 -12.84 -22.27 2.60
C ASP A 401 -11.63 -21.92 1.74
N ALA A 402 -11.28 -20.63 1.63
CA ALA A 402 -10.15 -20.18 0.85
C ALA A 402 -8.81 -20.67 1.42
N VAL A 403 -8.67 -20.69 2.75
CA VAL A 403 -7.49 -21.26 3.42
C VAL A 403 -7.47 -22.79 3.32
N GLU A 404 -8.62 -23.45 3.54
CA GLU A 404 -8.72 -24.91 3.43
C GLU A 404 -8.38 -25.43 2.03
N LYS A 405 -8.79 -24.71 0.98
CA LYS A 405 -8.50 -25.04 -0.42
C LYS A 405 -7.11 -24.60 -0.88
N GLY A 406 -6.31 -23.98 -0.01
CA GLY A 406 -4.97 -23.48 -0.34
C GLY A 406 -4.95 -22.29 -1.31
N ILE A 407 -6.07 -21.58 -1.48
CA ILE A 407 -6.13 -20.34 -2.27
C ILE A 407 -5.40 -19.23 -1.52
N VAL A 408 -5.62 -19.14 -0.21
CA VAL A 408 -4.86 -18.28 0.71
C VAL A 408 -3.88 -19.15 1.49
N ALA A 409 -2.60 -18.80 1.48
CA ALA A 409 -1.53 -19.71 1.90
C ALA A 409 -1.63 -20.24 3.34
N ASN A 410 -2.17 -19.46 4.28
CA ASN A 410 -2.25 -19.84 5.69
C ASN A 410 -3.30 -19.04 6.48
N GLN A 411 -3.63 -19.50 7.70
CA GLN A 411 -4.62 -18.86 8.56
C GLN A 411 -4.20 -17.45 9.03
N THR A 412 -2.91 -17.18 9.19
CA THR A 412 -2.42 -15.85 9.61
C THR A 412 -2.71 -14.82 8.52
N LEU A 413 -2.36 -15.12 7.28
CA LEU A 413 -2.67 -14.26 6.14
C LEU A 413 -4.18 -14.08 5.98
N GLY A 414 -4.94 -15.19 6.04
CA GLY A 414 -6.40 -15.12 5.98
C GLY A 414 -7.03 -14.32 7.12
N TYR A 415 -6.50 -14.42 8.34
CA TYR A 415 -6.97 -13.63 9.48
C TYR A 415 -6.80 -12.13 9.21
N PHE A 416 -5.63 -11.70 8.77
CA PHE A 416 -5.39 -10.28 8.47
C PHE A 416 -6.21 -9.79 7.26
N MET A 417 -6.36 -10.57 6.19
CA MET A 417 -7.26 -10.23 5.07
C MET A 417 -8.69 -9.99 5.56
N ALA A 418 -9.21 -10.85 6.44
CA ALA A 418 -10.54 -10.70 7.00
C ALA A 418 -10.66 -9.46 7.90
N ARG A 419 -9.65 -9.18 8.74
CA ARG A 419 -9.61 -7.96 9.58
C ARG A 419 -9.50 -6.69 8.74
N ILE A 420 -8.73 -6.70 7.66
CA ILE A 420 -8.63 -5.59 6.68
C ILE A 420 -10.00 -5.33 6.06
N CYS A 421 -10.71 -6.38 5.61
CA CYS A 421 -12.05 -6.24 5.05
C CYS A 421 -13.02 -5.60 6.06
N GLN A 422 -13.04 -6.10 7.30
CA GLN A 422 -13.87 -5.52 8.36
C GLN A 422 -13.54 -4.04 8.62
N PHE A 423 -12.25 -3.69 8.66
CA PHE A 423 -11.82 -2.30 8.86
C PHE A 423 -12.29 -1.41 7.71
N LEU A 424 -12.03 -1.79 6.46
CA LEU A 424 -12.39 -1.02 5.27
C LEU A 424 -13.91 -0.79 5.19
N VAL A 425 -14.71 -1.82 5.46
CA VAL A 425 -16.18 -1.67 5.51
C VAL A 425 -16.61 -0.75 6.66
N THR A 426 -15.94 -0.83 7.83
CA THR A 426 -16.26 0.02 8.99
C THR A 426 -15.92 1.49 8.75
N VAL A 427 -14.85 1.82 8.02
CA VAL A 427 -14.52 3.21 7.66
C VAL A 427 -15.45 3.78 6.58
N GLY A 428 -16.25 2.93 5.91
CA GLY A 428 -17.27 3.33 4.94
C GLY A 428 -17.05 2.87 3.51
N VAL A 429 -16.11 1.95 3.24
CA VAL A 429 -15.95 1.33 1.91
C VAL A 429 -17.15 0.42 1.62
N THR A 430 -17.76 0.62 0.44
CA THR A 430 -18.85 -0.22 -0.05
C THR A 430 -18.34 -1.64 -0.33
N PRO A 431 -18.89 -2.70 0.29
CA PRO A 431 -18.42 -4.08 0.12
C PRO A 431 -18.36 -4.57 -1.33
N GLU A 432 -19.31 -4.14 -2.17
CA GLU A 432 -19.37 -4.49 -3.60
C GLU A 432 -18.24 -3.86 -4.42
N LYS A 433 -17.62 -2.80 -3.88
CA LYS A 433 -16.48 -2.08 -4.47
C LYS A 433 -15.16 -2.46 -3.80
N LEU A 434 -15.11 -3.57 -3.07
CA LEU A 434 -13.91 -4.09 -2.40
C LEU A 434 -13.59 -5.49 -2.91
N ARG A 435 -12.35 -5.72 -3.35
CA ARG A 435 -11.82 -7.05 -3.68
C ARG A 435 -10.42 -7.25 -3.11
N PHE A 436 -10.00 -8.50 -2.96
CA PHE A 436 -8.63 -8.87 -2.61
C PHE A 436 -7.98 -9.51 -3.84
N ARG A 437 -6.98 -8.87 -4.43
CA ARG A 437 -6.25 -9.36 -5.59
C ARG A 437 -4.94 -10.00 -5.17
N GLN A 438 -4.70 -11.24 -5.56
CA GLN A 438 -3.44 -11.91 -5.29
C GLN A 438 -2.37 -11.43 -6.27
N HIS A 439 -1.13 -11.26 -5.82
CA HIS A 439 -0.02 -10.98 -6.73
C HIS A 439 0.27 -12.19 -7.62
N MET A 440 0.54 -11.95 -8.90
CA MET A 440 1.04 -12.99 -9.78
C MET A 440 2.53 -13.25 -9.50
N SER A 441 3.03 -14.45 -9.81
CA SER A 441 4.43 -14.84 -9.55
C SER A 441 5.53 -13.88 -10.05
N ASN A 442 5.26 -13.04 -11.06
CA ASN A 442 6.15 -12.04 -11.61
C ASN A 442 6.01 -10.64 -10.96
N GLU A 443 4.94 -10.44 -10.18
CA GLU A 443 4.66 -9.23 -9.40
C GLU A 443 5.08 -9.39 -7.94
N MET A 444 5.13 -10.63 -7.46
CA MET A 444 5.64 -10.93 -6.13
C MET A 444 7.06 -10.42 -6.00
N ALA A 445 7.32 -9.67 -4.92
CA ALA A 445 8.69 -9.42 -4.50
C ALA A 445 9.42 -10.76 -4.33
N HIS A 446 10.69 -10.84 -4.71
CA HIS A 446 11.48 -12.09 -4.73
C HIS A 446 11.57 -12.83 -3.39
N TYR A 447 11.08 -12.23 -2.30
CA TYR A 447 11.02 -12.77 -0.94
C TYR A 447 9.60 -13.06 -0.41
N ALA A 448 8.55 -12.65 -1.13
CA ALA A 448 7.18 -12.85 -0.70
C ALA A 448 6.69 -14.26 -1.06
N THR A 449 6.10 -14.98 -0.11
CA THR A 449 5.53 -16.32 -0.36
C THR A 449 4.09 -16.27 -0.85
N ASP A 450 3.33 -15.27 -0.40
CA ASP A 450 1.98 -14.95 -0.87
C ASP A 450 1.70 -13.47 -0.58
N CYS A 451 0.93 -12.80 -1.43
CA CYS A 451 0.62 -11.38 -1.27
C CYS A 451 -0.77 -11.08 -1.83
N TRP A 452 -1.59 -10.40 -1.04
CA TRP A 452 -2.95 -10.00 -1.38
C TRP A 452 -3.15 -8.51 -1.16
N ASP A 453 -3.59 -7.82 -2.20
CA ASP A 453 -3.92 -6.41 -2.18
C ASP A 453 -5.43 -6.23 -1.99
N ALA A 454 -5.83 -5.48 -0.96
CA ALA A 454 -7.20 -4.98 -0.86
C ALA A 454 -7.35 -3.79 -1.83
N GLU A 455 -8.11 -4.00 -2.89
CA GLU A 455 -8.38 -3.01 -3.93
C GLU A 455 -9.79 -2.43 -3.79
N ILE A 456 -9.91 -1.12 -3.97
CA ILE A 456 -11.17 -0.40 -3.94
C ILE A 456 -11.51 0.08 -5.35
N LYS A 457 -12.74 -0.18 -5.82
CA LYS A 457 -13.23 0.33 -7.11
C LYS A 457 -13.58 1.81 -6.97
N THR A 458 -12.83 2.66 -7.66
CA THR A 458 -12.99 4.12 -7.69
C THR A 458 -13.36 4.60 -9.09
N SER A 459 -13.53 5.92 -9.28
CA SER A 459 -13.64 6.52 -10.62
C SER A 459 -12.36 6.40 -11.47
N TYR A 460 -11.26 5.95 -10.88
CA TYR A 460 -9.99 5.68 -11.56
C TYR A 460 -9.80 4.17 -11.85
N GLY A 461 -10.83 3.34 -11.62
CA GLY A 461 -10.72 1.88 -11.66
C GLY A 461 -10.38 1.28 -10.30
N TRP A 462 -9.90 0.04 -10.31
CA TRP A 462 -9.44 -0.66 -9.10
C TRP A 462 -8.10 -0.09 -8.65
N VAL A 463 -8.02 0.32 -7.39
CA VAL A 463 -6.83 0.92 -6.80
C VAL A 463 -6.50 0.19 -5.51
N GLU A 464 -5.24 -0.22 -5.35
CA GLU A 464 -4.72 -0.77 -4.11
C GLU A 464 -4.86 0.25 -2.97
N CYS A 465 -5.45 -0.19 -1.85
CA CYS A 465 -5.52 0.59 -0.62
C CYS A 465 -4.73 -0.04 0.54
N VAL A 466 -4.59 -1.38 0.56
CA VAL A 466 -3.85 -2.10 1.59
C VAL A 466 -3.16 -3.32 0.97
N GLY A 467 -1.83 -3.37 1.01
CA GLY A 467 -1.06 -4.58 0.72
C GLY A 467 -0.96 -5.50 1.93
N CYS A 468 -1.17 -6.80 1.76
CA CYS A 468 -1.04 -7.83 2.79
C CYS A 468 -0.08 -8.92 2.29
N ALA A 469 1.18 -8.82 2.70
CA ALA A 469 2.28 -9.65 2.17
C ALA A 469 2.88 -10.57 3.24
N ASP A 470 3.19 -11.80 2.85
CA ASP A 470 4.00 -12.74 3.62
C ASP A 470 5.46 -12.67 3.15
N ARG A 471 6.28 -11.84 3.80
CA ARG A 471 7.66 -11.50 3.38
C ARG A 471 8.73 -12.49 3.86
N SER A 472 8.33 -13.62 4.45
CA SER A 472 9.22 -14.59 5.09
C SER A 472 10.22 -13.93 6.07
N CYS A 473 11.51 -14.20 5.95
CA CYS A 473 12.57 -13.67 6.82
C CYS A 473 13.57 -12.75 6.10
N TYR A 474 13.24 -12.27 4.90
CA TYR A 474 14.16 -11.51 4.06
C TYR A 474 14.71 -10.26 4.76
N ASP A 475 13.83 -9.41 5.29
CA ASP A 475 14.23 -8.14 5.88
C ASP A 475 15.17 -8.31 7.09
N LEU A 476 14.82 -9.22 8.02
CA LEU A 476 15.68 -9.54 9.18
C LEU A 476 17.01 -10.16 8.75
N THR A 477 17.00 -10.99 7.70
CA THR A 477 18.21 -11.62 7.16
C THR A 477 19.14 -10.59 6.53
N GLN A 478 18.60 -9.64 5.75
CA GLN A 478 19.42 -8.60 5.12
C GLN A 478 20.06 -7.68 6.16
N HIS A 479 19.30 -7.25 7.17
CA HIS A 479 19.86 -6.44 8.26
C HIS A 479 20.89 -7.21 9.09
N THR A 480 20.67 -8.51 9.32
CA THR A 480 21.67 -9.37 9.98
C THR A 480 22.96 -9.45 9.16
N LYS A 481 22.87 -9.65 7.85
CA LYS A 481 24.04 -9.70 6.95
C LYS A 481 24.79 -8.37 6.90
N ALA A 482 24.07 -7.26 6.85
CA ALA A 482 24.68 -5.93 6.74
C ALA A 482 25.35 -5.46 8.05
N THR A 483 24.82 -5.87 9.21
CA THR A 483 25.27 -5.37 10.52
C THR A 483 26.09 -6.38 11.34
N GLY A 484 26.01 -7.67 11.03
CA GLY A 484 26.53 -8.75 11.87
C GLY A 484 25.72 -9.02 13.15
N VAL A 485 24.65 -8.25 13.40
CA VAL A 485 23.79 -8.42 14.58
C VAL A 485 22.71 -9.46 14.26
N LYS A 486 22.68 -10.56 15.03
CA LYS A 486 21.67 -11.61 14.86
C LYS A 486 20.26 -11.10 15.22
N LEU A 487 19.34 -11.15 14.26
CA LEU A 487 17.92 -10.80 14.42
C LEU A 487 17.04 -12.06 14.35
N ASN A 488 17.26 -12.98 15.29
CA ASN A 488 16.59 -14.27 15.32
C ASN A 488 15.77 -14.41 16.62
N ALA A 489 14.74 -15.25 16.58
CA ALA A 489 14.07 -15.75 17.78
C ALA A 489 14.60 -17.15 18.13
N GLU A 490 14.52 -17.51 19.40
CA GLU A 490 14.91 -18.82 19.92
C GLU A 490 13.70 -19.51 20.55
N ALA A 491 13.58 -20.80 20.34
CA ALA A 491 12.54 -21.63 20.94
C ALA A 491 13.18 -22.85 21.59
N GLN A 492 12.76 -23.19 22.80
CA GLN A 492 13.20 -24.43 23.45
C GLN A 492 12.61 -25.63 22.70
N LEU A 493 13.48 -26.60 22.40
CA LEU A 493 13.05 -27.89 21.87
C LEU A 493 12.37 -28.70 22.99
N LYS A 494 11.40 -29.53 22.61
CA LYS A 494 10.72 -30.44 23.56
C LYS A 494 11.70 -31.45 24.17
N GLU A 495 12.66 -31.90 23.38
CA GLU A 495 13.70 -32.84 23.78
C GLU A 495 15.06 -32.29 23.32
N ALA A 496 16.09 -32.50 24.15
CA ALA A 496 17.44 -32.09 23.81
C ALA A 496 17.99 -33.00 22.72
N ILE A 497 18.52 -32.41 21.65
CA ILE A 497 19.20 -33.15 20.57
C ILE A 497 20.68 -33.16 20.88
N SER A 498 21.23 -34.36 21.15
CA SER A 498 22.67 -34.58 21.34
C SER A 498 23.33 -34.89 20.00
N PHE A 499 24.49 -34.30 19.74
CA PHE A 499 25.33 -34.61 18.58
C PHE A 499 26.72 -35.04 19.05
N ASP A 500 27.21 -36.16 18.54
CA ASP A 500 28.60 -36.58 18.78
C ASP A 500 29.54 -35.67 17.97
N CYS A 501 30.19 -34.72 18.65
CA CYS A 501 31.26 -33.92 18.05
C CYS A 501 32.53 -34.76 17.93
N VAL A 502 32.81 -35.30 16.75
CA VAL A 502 34.13 -35.85 16.44
C VAL A 502 35.08 -34.65 16.26
N HIS A 503 35.90 -34.38 17.27
CA HIS A 503 37.06 -33.51 17.09
C HIS A 503 38.08 -34.25 16.25
N ASP A 504 38.27 -33.84 14.99
CA ASP A 504 39.44 -34.24 14.21
C ASP A 504 40.70 -33.74 14.91
N LYS A 505 41.29 -34.61 15.72
CA LYS A 505 42.61 -34.44 16.33
C LYS A 505 43.72 -34.65 15.31
N TYR A 506 43.74 -33.96 14.18
CA TYR A 506 44.94 -33.95 13.32
C TYR A 506 45.08 -32.63 12.56
N LEU A 507 45.75 -31.67 13.18
CA LEU A 507 46.55 -30.62 12.55
C LEU A 507 47.54 -30.13 13.63
N ILE A 508 48.64 -30.89 13.77
CA ILE A 508 49.92 -30.40 14.34
C ILE A 508 50.77 -30.00 13.14
#